data_AF-A0A6F9Y875-F1
#
_entry.id   AF-A0A6F9Y875-F1
#
_cell.length_a   1.000
_cell.length_b   1.000
_cell.length_c   1.000
_cell.angle_alpha   90.00
_cell.angle_beta   90.00
_cell.angle_gamma   90.00
#
_symmetry.space_group_name_H-M   'P 1'
#
loop_
_entity.id
_entity.type
_entity.pdbx_description
1 polymer ?
#
loop_
_entity_poly.entity_id
_entity_poly.type
_entity_poly.pdbx_seq_one_letter_code
_entity_poly.pdbx_strand_id
1 'polypeptide(L)'
;MSLKKRLWLILGPAVIAIMALLLFLVTPYKLKVNQEVLPGAAISQSANIFKGNAIKQAALSENYVAFMGSSELSRMDPFHPAVLAAKYKRPYRPFLLGAAGSQSLSHFFAMQGINSEISHKKVVFVISPQWFTKQGIDKNAFSYYYSNLQAVTWLKTAKPTVMNRHAAKRLLMMPSVHSDERIAHAVDTIAQGQALSKGQLTYVKLKYNELSREDELFSSLHMNLRTQKLAKAAKQLPAEYSVEHLDKLAMEIGEKKTGNNPFRISDRFWNKRLKDNYRQLKGRQAKFNYLASPEYSDFELVLNQFALDKTDVLFVIPPVNRQWSQYTGLSLKMLAQFDNKIKYQLQSQGFNNIVDLSKDGGEKYFMQDTIHLGWRGWLKLDQAVKPFLTKKQPAPSYRINDYFYSQKWQNLQGDY
;
A
#
# COMPACT_ATOMS: atom_id res chain seq x y z
N MET A 1 15.25 2.31 -61.49
CA MET A 1 15.56 2.38 -60.04
C MET A 1 15.68 0.95 -59.51
N SER A 2 16.76 0.58 -58.82
CA SER A 2 16.96 -0.82 -58.38
C SER A 2 15.89 -1.25 -57.36
N LEU A 3 15.55 -2.54 -57.33
CA LEU A 3 14.56 -3.11 -56.40
C LEU A 3 14.87 -2.75 -54.94
N LYS A 4 16.17 -2.69 -54.57
CA LYS A 4 16.66 -2.24 -53.26
C LYS A 4 16.31 -0.78 -52.96
N LYS A 5 16.47 0.14 -53.94
CA LYS A 5 16.08 1.55 -53.78
C LYS A 5 14.57 1.72 -53.66
N ARG A 6 13.76 0.92 -54.37
CA ARG A 6 12.29 0.90 -54.21
C ARG A 6 11.87 0.37 -52.83
N LEU A 7 12.45 -0.75 -52.39
CA LEU A 7 12.17 -1.30 -51.05
C LEU A 7 12.54 -0.30 -49.94
N TRP A 8 13.69 0.37 -50.06
CA TRP A 8 14.12 1.36 -49.07
C TRP A 8 13.24 2.61 -49.04
N LEU A 9 12.70 3.07 -50.18
CA LEU A 9 11.77 4.21 -50.19
C LEU A 9 10.41 3.86 -49.56
N ILE A 10 10.00 2.59 -49.59
CA ILE A 10 8.74 2.12 -49.01
C ILE A 10 8.92 1.76 -47.52
N LEU A 11 9.96 0.99 -47.19
CA LEU A 11 10.18 0.44 -45.84
C LEU A 11 11.17 1.26 -45.00
N GLY A 12 12.07 2.02 -45.62
CA GLY A 12 13.08 2.83 -44.94
C GLY A 12 12.48 3.86 -43.97
N PRO A 13 11.45 4.64 -44.35
CA PRO A 13 10.76 5.53 -43.41
C PRO A 13 10.17 4.79 -42.20
N ALA A 14 9.57 3.61 -42.41
CA ALA A 14 9.02 2.80 -41.32
C ALA A 14 10.12 2.28 -40.39
N VAL A 15 11.24 1.80 -40.93
CA VAL A 15 12.40 1.36 -40.14
C VAL A 15 12.99 2.53 -39.33
N ILE A 16 13.14 3.71 -39.95
CA ILE A 16 13.61 4.92 -39.26
C ILE A 16 12.63 5.31 -38.14
N ALA A 17 11.33 5.28 -38.39
CA ALA A 17 10.32 5.57 -37.37
C ALA A 17 10.38 4.58 -36.20
N ILE A 18 10.54 3.28 -36.46
CA ILE A 18 10.71 2.26 -35.42
C ILE A 18 11.99 2.50 -34.62
N MET A 19 13.11 2.77 -35.29
CA MET A 19 14.37 3.07 -34.59
C MET A 19 14.28 4.35 -33.77
N ALA A 20 13.64 5.40 -34.30
CA ALA A 20 13.40 6.64 -33.59
C ALA A 20 12.50 6.43 -32.37
N LEU A 21 11.47 5.59 -32.47
CA LEU A 21 10.61 5.21 -31.35
C LEU A 21 11.38 4.41 -30.30
N LEU A 22 12.19 3.42 -30.69
CA LEU A 22 13.02 2.65 -29.76
C LEU A 22 14.05 3.53 -29.06
N LEU A 23 14.73 4.41 -29.80
CA LEU A 23 15.66 5.39 -29.24
C LEU A 23 14.92 6.34 -28.31
N PHE A 24 13.76 6.83 -28.74
CA PHE A 24 12.88 7.63 -27.90
C PHE A 24 12.55 6.87 -26.64
N LEU A 25 12.21 5.57 -26.64
CA LEU A 25 11.89 4.67 -25.51
C LEU A 25 13.06 4.26 -24.60
N VAL A 26 14.33 4.45 -24.99
CA VAL A 26 15.47 4.20 -24.08
C VAL A 26 16.24 5.44 -23.62
N THR A 27 15.95 6.61 -24.19
CA THR A 27 16.59 7.89 -23.80
C THR A 27 16.18 8.31 -22.37
N PRO A 28 17.10 8.83 -21.53
CA PRO A 28 16.79 9.25 -20.16
C PRO A 28 16.11 10.64 -20.11
N TYR A 29 14.94 10.76 -20.71
CA TYR A 29 14.09 11.96 -20.70
C TYR A 29 12.81 11.72 -19.89
N LYS A 30 12.38 12.72 -19.10
CA LYS A 30 11.15 12.68 -18.29
C LYS A 30 10.06 13.55 -18.90
N LEU A 31 8.87 12.99 -19.08
CA LEU A 31 7.67 13.72 -19.45
C LEU A 31 7.05 14.41 -18.23
N LYS A 32 6.39 15.55 -18.46
CA LYS A 32 5.65 16.24 -17.41
C LYS A 32 4.29 15.57 -17.21
N VAL A 33 3.99 15.23 -15.96
CA VAL A 33 2.66 14.75 -15.55
C VAL A 33 1.65 15.91 -15.60
N ASN A 34 0.46 15.65 -16.15
CA ASN A 34 -0.65 16.60 -16.06
C ASN A 34 -1.13 16.71 -14.60
N GLN A 35 -1.01 17.90 -14.02
CA GLN A 35 -1.38 18.17 -12.63
C GLN A 35 -2.88 17.99 -12.34
N GLU A 36 -3.73 18.15 -13.37
CA GLU A 36 -5.18 17.99 -13.24
C GLU A 36 -5.61 16.55 -12.90
N VAL A 37 -4.78 15.55 -13.22
CA VAL A 37 -5.12 14.15 -12.92
C VAL A 37 -4.84 13.75 -11.46
N LEU A 38 -4.00 14.52 -10.74
CA LEU A 38 -3.53 14.14 -9.41
C LEU A 38 -4.64 13.97 -8.37
N PRO A 39 -5.64 14.88 -8.26
CA PRO A 39 -6.71 14.72 -7.28
C PRO A 39 -7.51 13.43 -7.49
N GLY A 40 -7.74 13.04 -8.75
CA GLY A 40 -8.41 11.80 -9.09
C GLY A 40 -7.55 10.57 -8.82
N ALA A 41 -6.28 10.62 -9.22
CA ALA A 41 -5.33 9.54 -9.02
C ALA A 41 -5.10 9.23 -7.54
N ALA A 42 -4.94 10.27 -6.71
CA ALA A 42 -4.66 10.17 -5.28
C ALA A 42 -5.71 9.37 -4.51
N ILE A 43 -6.96 9.31 -4.99
CA ILE A 43 -8.04 8.55 -4.36
C ILE A 43 -8.51 7.35 -5.18
N SER A 44 -7.88 7.10 -6.34
CA SER A 44 -8.30 6.05 -7.28
C SER A 44 -8.06 4.65 -6.73
N GLN A 45 -6.94 4.46 -6.01
CA GLN A 45 -6.38 3.14 -5.68
C GLN A 45 -6.20 2.25 -6.92
N SER A 46 -5.91 2.84 -8.08
CA SER A 46 -5.66 2.12 -9.33
C SER A 46 -4.38 1.29 -9.24
N ALA A 47 -4.43 0.05 -9.73
CA ALA A 47 -3.25 -0.82 -9.80
C ALA A 47 -2.15 -0.22 -10.70
N ASN A 48 -2.52 0.47 -11.78
CA ASN A 48 -1.56 1.13 -12.66
C ASN A 48 -0.78 2.22 -11.91
N ILE A 49 -1.45 3.00 -11.06
CA ILE A 49 -0.82 4.02 -10.22
C ILE A 49 0.05 3.39 -9.13
N PHE A 50 -0.38 2.26 -8.56
CA PHE A 50 0.41 1.53 -7.58
C PHE A 50 1.74 1.01 -8.19
N LYS A 51 1.65 0.43 -9.39
CA LYS A 51 2.75 -0.13 -10.20
C LYS A 51 3.70 0.91 -10.80
N GLY A 52 3.13 2.07 -11.13
CA GLY A 52 3.82 3.19 -11.75
C GLY A 52 4.63 4.01 -10.77
N ASN A 53 5.34 5.01 -11.27
CA ASN A 53 6.13 5.96 -10.48
C ASN A 53 5.68 7.41 -10.74
N ALA A 54 5.45 7.80 -12.00
CA ALA A 54 5.29 9.19 -12.44
C ALA A 54 4.22 9.97 -11.65
N ILE A 55 3.01 9.42 -11.54
CA ILE A 55 1.90 10.08 -10.83
C ILE A 55 2.15 10.15 -9.32
N LYS A 56 2.72 9.10 -8.72
CA LYS A 56 3.04 9.10 -7.29
C LYS A 56 4.13 10.12 -6.98
N GLN A 57 5.20 10.15 -7.77
CA GLN A 57 6.29 11.13 -7.65
C GLN A 57 5.75 12.56 -7.78
N ALA A 58 4.95 12.84 -8.81
CA ALA A 58 4.35 14.14 -9.04
C ALA A 58 3.48 14.59 -7.86
N ALA A 59 2.62 13.71 -7.34
CA ALA A 59 1.76 14.06 -6.20
C ALA A 59 2.54 14.23 -4.89
N LEU A 60 3.45 13.31 -4.56
CA LEU A 60 4.20 13.35 -3.30
C LEU A 60 5.26 14.46 -3.28
N SER A 61 5.64 15.00 -4.45
CA SER A 61 6.43 16.23 -4.54
C SER A 61 5.63 17.48 -4.16
N GLU A 62 4.31 17.42 -4.23
CA GLU A 62 3.37 18.47 -3.82
C GLU A 62 2.89 18.23 -2.37
N ASN A 63 1.70 18.73 -2.02
CA ASN A 63 1.10 18.59 -0.69
C ASN A 63 0.36 17.26 -0.45
N TYR A 64 0.69 16.20 -1.17
CA TYR A 64 0.13 14.88 -0.91
C TYR A 64 0.96 14.09 0.09
N VAL A 65 0.28 13.33 0.93
CA VAL A 65 0.86 12.44 1.94
C VAL A 65 0.49 11.01 1.59
N ALA A 66 1.46 10.11 1.55
CA ALA A 66 1.18 8.69 1.30
C ALA A 66 0.39 8.09 2.47
N PHE A 67 -0.76 7.49 2.16
CA PHE A 67 -1.54 6.65 3.06
C PHE A 67 -1.45 5.23 2.51
N MET A 68 -0.60 4.42 3.12
CA MET A 68 -0.24 3.08 2.68
C MET A 68 -1.05 2.04 3.44
N GLY A 69 -1.60 1.07 2.72
CA GLY A 69 -2.52 0.10 3.29
C GLY A 69 -3.03 -0.92 2.27
N SER A 70 -4.26 -1.41 2.44
CA SER A 70 -4.93 -2.35 1.57
C SER A 70 -6.38 -1.93 1.26
N SER A 71 -7.35 -2.83 1.45
CA SER A 71 -8.78 -2.61 1.14
C SER A 71 -9.52 -1.68 2.10
N GLU A 72 -8.95 -1.38 3.26
CA GLU A 72 -9.47 -0.40 4.21
C GLU A 72 -9.55 0.99 3.58
N LEU A 73 -8.54 1.40 2.80
CA LEU A 73 -8.51 2.71 2.13
C LEU A 73 -9.66 2.86 1.10
N SER A 74 -10.31 1.76 0.70
CA SER A 74 -11.47 1.78 -0.20
C SER A 74 -12.81 2.06 0.52
N ARG A 75 -12.85 1.96 1.86
CA ARG A 75 -14.03 2.19 2.70
C ARG A 75 -14.36 3.67 2.89
N MET A 76 -14.47 4.38 1.77
CA MET A 76 -14.76 5.81 1.77
C MET A 76 -16.23 6.07 2.13
N ASP A 77 -16.42 6.57 3.34
CA ASP A 77 -17.62 7.19 3.90
C ASP A 77 -17.31 8.66 4.26
N PRO A 78 -18.27 9.44 4.81
CA PRO A 78 -18.03 10.86 5.14
C PRO A 78 -16.82 11.12 6.04
N PHE A 79 -16.44 10.18 6.90
CA PHE A 79 -15.38 10.36 7.90
C PHE A 79 -14.02 9.88 7.39
N HIS A 80 -13.96 9.30 6.19
CA HIS A 80 -12.72 8.83 5.59
C HIS A 80 -11.66 9.96 5.48
N PRO A 81 -10.36 9.70 5.70
CA PRO A 81 -9.32 10.74 5.74
C PRO A 81 -9.30 11.67 4.51
N ALA A 82 -9.46 11.11 3.31
CA ALA A 82 -9.52 11.90 2.07
C ALA A 82 -10.73 12.85 2.01
N VAL A 83 -11.88 12.45 2.59
CA VAL A 83 -13.10 13.26 2.62
C VAL A 83 -12.96 14.38 3.64
N LEU A 84 -12.47 14.07 4.85
CA LEU A 84 -12.22 15.07 5.89
C LEU A 84 -11.17 16.10 5.45
N ALA A 85 -10.08 15.66 4.81
CA ALA A 85 -9.05 16.56 4.29
C ALA A 85 -9.60 17.51 3.23
N ALA A 86 -10.42 17.02 2.30
CA ALA A 86 -11.04 17.83 1.26
C ALA A 86 -12.11 18.78 1.82
N LYS A 87 -13.03 18.29 2.67
CA LYS A 87 -14.12 19.07 3.26
C LYS A 87 -13.60 20.26 4.05
N TYR A 88 -12.60 20.01 4.91
CA TYR A 88 -12.06 21.01 5.83
C TYR A 88 -10.80 21.69 5.30
N LYS A 89 -10.54 21.60 3.98
CA LYS A 89 -9.46 22.29 3.27
C LYS A 89 -8.11 22.18 4.01
N ARG A 90 -7.75 20.96 4.43
CA ARG A 90 -6.52 20.72 5.19
C ARG A 90 -5.29 21.04 4.36
N PRO A 91 -4.14 21.36 5.00
CA PRO A 91 -2.90 21.68 4.28
C PRO A 91 -2.24 20.47 3.60
N TYR A 92 -2.88 19.29 3.66
CA TYR A 92 -2.40 18.05 3.05
C TYR A 92 -3.55 17.30 2.38
N ARG A 93 -3.21 16.43 1.43
CA ARG A 93 -4.15 15.52 0.77
C ARG A 93 -3.66 14.07 0.88
N PRO A 94 -4.48 13.12 1.36
CA PRO A 94 -4.11 11.71 1.30
C PRO A 94 -3.93 11.22 -0.14
N PHE A 95 -2.82 10.54 -0.40
CA PHE A 95 -2.61 9.70 -1.58
C PHE A 95 -2.72 8.24 -1.17
N LEU A 96 -3.84 7.61 -1.52
CA LEU A 96 -4.19 6.26 -1.11
C LEU A 96 -3.38 5.25 -1.93
N LEU A 97 -2.36 4.67 -1.30
CA LEU A 97 -1.50 3.63 -1.86
C LEU A 97 -1.87 2.27 -1.28
N GLY A 98 -2.39 1.40 -2.15
CA GLY A 98 -2.79 0.03 -1.80
C GLY A 98 -4.26 -0.21 -2.04
N ALA A 99 -4.63 -1.48 -2.12
CA ALA A 99 -5.98 -1.97 -2.34
C ALA A 99 -6.06 -3.44 -1.88
N ALA A 100 -7.18 -4.13 -2.11
CA ALA A 100 -7.35 -5.51 -1.66
C ALA A 100 -6.18 -6.39 -2.13
N GLY A 101 -5.45 -7.00 -1.18
CA GLY A 101 -4.32 -7.90 -1.45
C GLY A 101 -2.93 -7.25 -1.48
N SER A 102 -2.82 -5.92 -1.42
CA SER A 102 -1.50 -5.29 -1.23
C SER A 102 -1.05 -5.44 0.21
N GLN A 103 0.12 -6.05 0.43
CA GLN A 103 0.75 -6.23 1.73
C GLN A 103 2.18 -5.68 1.71
N SER A 104 2.99 -5.97 2.72
CA SER A 104 4.29 -5.30 2.92
C SER A 104 5.27 -5.50 1.76
N LEU A 105 5.35 -6.71 1.19
CA LEU A 105 6.23 -6.97 0.04
C LEU A 105 5.85 -6.13 -1.19
N SER A 106 4.55 -6.01 -1.48
CA SER A 106 4.06 -5.15 -2.56
C SER A 106 4.37 -3.67 -2.28
N HIS A 107 4.22 -3.23 -1.02
CA HIS A 107 4.56 -1.87 -0.62
C HIS A 107 6.04 -1.57 -0.71
N PHE A 108 6.91 -2.51 -0.30
CA PHE A 108 8.36 -2.37 -0.43
C PHE A 108 8.79 -2.12 -1.87
N PHE A 109 8.25 -2.87 -2.84
CA PHE A 109 8.57 -2.62 -4.26
C PHE A 109 7.91 -1.36 -4.80
N ALA A 110 6.69 -1.03 -4.35
CA ALA A 110 6.00 0.19 -4.77
C ALA A 110 6.66 1.48 -4.26
N MET A 111 7.35 1.44 -3.11
CA MET A 111 8.05 2.60 -2.56
C MET A 111 9.38 2.92 -3.26
N GLN A 112 10.00 1.95 -3.94
CA GLN A 112 11.31 2.14 -4.59
C GLN A 112 11.32 3.30 -5.60
N GLY A 113 10.17 3.60 -6.21
CA GLY A 113 10.00 4.73 -7.10
C GLY A 113 9.60 6.05 -6.44
N ILE A 114 9.45 6.11 -5.11
CA ILE A 114 9.06 7.32 -4.37
C ILE A 114 9.94 7.59 -3.14
N ASN A 115 10.99 6.82 -2.91
CA ASN A 115 11.90 6.96 -1.75
C ASN A 115 12.39 8.42 -1.58
N SER A 116 12.77 9.08 -2.68
CA SER A 116 13.15 10.50 -2.67
C SER A 116 12.03 11.44 -2.21
N GLU A 117 10.80 11.16 -2.62
CA GLU A 117 9.63 11.99 -2.35
C GLU A 117 9.09 11.78 -0.94
N ILE A 118 9.34 10.63 -0.31
CA ILE A 118 8.96 10.34 1.08
C ILE A 118 10.12 10.53 2.07
N SER A 119 11.34 10.79 1.58
CA SER A 119 12.49 11.03 2.44
C SER A 119 12.29 12.28 3.30
N HIS A 120 12.53 12.15 4.61
CA HIS A 120 12.26 13.20 5.61
C HIS A 120 10.81 13.71 5.66
N LYS A 121 9.86 13.00 5.05
CA LYS A 121 8.43 13.36 5.06
C LYS A 121 7.64 12.42 5.95
N LYS A 122 6.36 12.77 6.13
CA LYS A 122 5.40 12.00 6.90
C LYS A 122 4.65 11.00 6.04
N VAL A 123 4.38 9.82 6.57
CA VAL A 123 3.58 8.76 5.95
C VAL A 123 2.61 8.18 6.98
N VAL A 124 1.43 7.73 6.53
CA VAL A 124 0.52 6.90 7.34
C VAL A 124 0.56 5.48 6.79
N PHE A 125 0.79 4.48 7.64
CA PHE A 125 0.88 3.07 7.23
C PHE A 125 -0.07 2.21 8.09
N VAL A 126 -1.03 1.54 7.46
CA VAL A 126 -1.97 0.64 8.15
C VAL A 126 -1.38 -0.78 8.18
N ILE A 127 -1.43 -1.44 9.33
CA ILE A 127 -0.97 -2.82 9.53
C ILE A 127 -2.19 -3.69 9.82
N SER A 128 -2.61 -4.51 8.85
CA SER A 128 -3.77 -5.37 9.03
C SER A 128 -3.36 -6.78 9.52
N PRO A 129 -3.91 -7.30 10.62
CA PRO A 129 -3.58 -8.64 11.14
C PRO A 129 -3.74 -9.74 10.09
N GLN A 130 -4.72 -9.59 9.19
CA GLN A 130 -5.06 -10.59 8.18
C GLN A 130 -3.98 -10.76 7.10
N TRP A 131 -2.97 -9.89 7.04
CA TRP A 131 -1.81 -10.08 6.17
C TRP A 131 -0.89 -11.18 6.68
N PHE A 132 -0.83 -11.37 8.01
CA PHE A 132 0.13 -12.21 8.70
C PHE A 132 -0.33 -13.67 8.76
N THR A 133 -0.81 -14.21 7.64
CA THR A 133 -1.15 -15.63 7.53
C THR A 133 0.12 -16.50 7.46
N LYS A 134 -0.01 -17.79 7.74
CA LYS A 134 1.12 -18.75 7.66
C LYS A 134 1.81 -18.75 6.29
N GLN A 135 1.06 -18.51 5.22
CA GLN A 135 1.56 -18.49 3.84
C GLN A 135 2.16 -17.13 3.45
N GLY A 136 1.84 -16.06 4.19
CA GLY A 136 2.14 -14.68 3.82
C GLY A 136 1.27 -14.18 2.67
N ILE A 137 1.80 -13.25 1.88
CA ILE A 137 1.10 -12.67 0.73
C ILE A 137 0.74 -13.73 -0.34
N ASP A 138 -0.48 -13.65 -0.85
CA ASP A 138 -0.94 -14.45 -1.98
C ASP A 138 -0.18 -14.05 -3.27
N LYS A 139 0.32 -15.04 -4.01
CA LYS A 139 1.15 -14.82 -5.20
C LYS A 139 0.40 -14.11 -6.34
N ASN A 140 -0.90 -14.36 -6.49
CA ASN A 140 -1.72 -13.70 -7.51
C ASN A 140 -2.02 -12.25 -7.11
N ALA A 141 -2.30 -12.02 -5.83
CA ALA A 141 -2.43 -10.68 -5.28
C ALA A 141 -1.14 -9.86 -5.45
N PHE A 142 0.03 -10.45 -5.15
CA PHE A 142 1.32 -9.80 -5.42
C PHE A 142 1.48 -9.48 -6.91
N SER A 143 1.25 -10.46 -7.78
CA SER A 143 1.36 -10.31 -9.24
C SER A 143 0.45 -9.19 -9.77
N TYR A 144 -0.73 -9.02 -9.16
CA TYR A 144 -1.66 -7.96 -9.52
C TYR A 144 -1.12 -6.55 -9.21
N TYR A 145 -0.24 -6.38 -8.23
CA TYR A 145 0.34 -5.07 -7.85
C TYR A 145 1.82 -4.89 -8.22
N TYR A 146 2.47 -5.95 -8.70
CA TYR A 146 3.85 -5.94 -9.16
C TYR A 146 3.97 -5.43 -10.60
N SER A 147 5.09 -4.75 -10.90
CA SER A 147 5.56 -4.45 -12.25
C SER A 147 7.06 -4.63 -12.35
N ASN A 148 7.55 -4.96 -13.56
CA ASN A 148 8.99 -4.97 -13.83
C ASN A 148 9.62 -3.59 -13.64
N LEU A 149 8.85 -2.50 -13.77
CA LEU A 149 9.30 -1.14 -13.46
C LEU A 149 9.76 -1.02 -12.00
N GLN A 150 9.00 -1.55 -11.05
CA GLN A 150 9.38 -1.53 -9.64
C GLN A 150 10.68 -2.32 -9.40
N ALA A 151 10.81 -3.50 -10.00
CA ALA A 151 12.01 -4.33 -9.87
C ALA A 151 13.26 -3.63 -10.44
N VAL A 152 13.20 -3.07 -11.66
CA VAL A 152 14.35 -2.37 -12.24
C VAL A 152 14.64 -1.04 -11.52
N THR A 153 13.62 -0.38 -10.95
CA THR A 153 13.81 0.80 -10.12
C THR A 153 14.65 0.47 -8.88
N TRP A 154 14.34 -0.64 -8.21
CA TRP A 154 15.10 -1.16 -7.08
C TRP A 154 16.52 -1.59 -7.49
N LEU A 155 16.64 -2.45 -8.51
CA LEU A 155 17.92 -3.03 -8.97
C LEU A 155 18.95 -1.98 -9.40
N LYS A 156 18.52 -0.79 -9.82
CA LYS A 156 19.44 0.32 -10.14
C LYS A 156 20.35 0.71 -8.99
N THR A 157 19.89 0.54 -7.75
CA THR A 157 20.59 1.01 -6.54
C THR A 157 20.81 -0.10 -5.51
N ALA A 158 20.22 -1.28 -5.71
CA ALA A 158 20.33 -2.41 -4.82
C ALA A 158 21.80 -2.85 -4.62
N LYS A 159 22.21 -2.87 -3.36
CA LYS A 159 23.47 -3.47 -2.88
C LYS A 159 23.15 -4.79 -2.15
N PRO A 160 24.06 -5.76 -2.04
CA PRO A 160 23.80 -7.07 -1.39
C PRO A 160 23.72 -7.00 0.15
N THR A 161 22.96 -6.05 0.70
CA THR A 161 22.66 -5.94 2.14
C THR A 161 21.68 -7.01 2.59
N VAL A 162 21.51 -7.21 3.91
CA VAL A 162 20.54 -8.18 4.45
C VAL A 162 19.12 -7.92 3.94
N MET A 163 18.65 -6.66 4.00
CA MET A 163 17.36 -6.23 3.43
C MET A 163 17.22 -6.62 1.96
N ASN A 164 18.18 -6.24 1.10
CA ASN A 164 18.07 -6.48 -0.34
C ASN A 164 18.19 -7.96 -0.69
N ARG A 165 19.01 -8.73 0.03
CA ARG A 165 19.08 -10.19 -0.12
C ARG A 165 17.75 -10.85 0.28
N HIS A 166 17.11 -10.35 1.34
CA HIS A 166 15.79 -10.82 1.74
C HIS A 166 14.74 -10.49 0.68
N ALA A 167 14.66 -9.23 0.24
CA ALA A 167 13.75 -8.79 -0.82
C ALA A 167 13.94 -9.59 -2.12
N ALA A 168 15.19 -9.86 -2.52
CA ALA A 168 15.52 -10.65 -3.68
C ALA A 168 14.96 -12.08 -3.58
N LYS A 169 15.22 -12.77 -2.47
CA LYS A 169 14.71 -14.14 -2.22
C LYS A 169 13.19 -14.17 -2.23
N ARG A 170 12.54 -13.18 -1.61
CA ARG A 170 11.08 -13.05 -1.59
C ARG A 170 10.51 -12.81 -2.97
N LEU A 171 11.14 -11.93 -3.77
CA LEU A 171 10.72 -11.65 -5.14
C LEU A 171 10.87 -12.86 -6.06
N LEU A 172 11.94 -13.64 -5.95
CA LEU A 172 12.14 -14.87 -6.74
C LEU A 172 11.09 -15.95 -6.48
N MET A 173 10.45 -15.94 -5.30
CA MET A 173 9.32 -16.83 -4.99
C MET A 173 8.01 -16.42 -5.69
N MET A 174 7.97 -15.22 -6.28
CA MET A 174 6.80 -14.68 -6.97
C MET A 174 6.87 -14.99 -8.47
N PRO A 175 5.86 -15.63 -9.08
CA PRO A 175 5.88 -15.98 -10.50
C PRO A 175 6.08 -14.78 -11.43
N SER A 176 5.59 -13.60 -11.04
CA SER A 176 5.59 -12.41 -11.89
C SER A 176 6.98 -11.86 -12.22
N VAL A 177 8.01 -12.09 -11.38
CA VAL A 177 9.39 -11.63 -11.69
C VAL A 177 9.98 -12.41 -12.87
N HIS A 178 9.55 -13.66 -13.06
CA HIS A 178 10.04 -14.55 -14.12
C HIS A 178 9.42 -14.25 -15.50
N SER A 179 8.60 -13.19 -15.60
CA SER A 179 8.15 -12.66 -16.91
C SER A 179 9.30 -12.05 -17.72
N ASP A 180 10.42 -11.72 -17.07
CA ASP A 180 11.65 -11.26 -17.71
C ASP A 180 12.85 -11.96 -17.05
N GLU A 181 13.42 -12.95 -17.76
CA GLU A 181 14.51 -13.79 -17.24
C GLU A 181 15.77 -12.98 -16.89
N ARG A 182 16.03 -11.87 -17.59
CA ARG A 182 17.20 -11.04 -17.32
C ARG A 182 17.02 -10.23 -16.04
N ILE A 183 15.81 -9.76 -15.78
CA ILE A 183 15.46 -9.16 -14.48
C ILE A 183 15.58 -10.23 -13.40
N ALA A 184 14.96 -11.41 -13.57
CA ALA A 184 15.02 -12.49 -12.59
C ALA A 184 16.46 -12.90 -12.25
N HIS A 185 17.35 -13.01 -13.25
CA HIS A 185 18.77 -13.29 -13.04
C HIS A 185 19.51 -12.18 -12.26
N ALA A 186 19.18 -10.91 -12.52
CA ALA A 186 19.72 -9.80 -11.72
C ALA A 186 19.23 -9.84 -10.27
N VAL A 187 17.95 -10.19 -10.05
CA VAL A 187 17.42 -10.41 -8.69
C VAL A 187 18.14 -11.56 -8.00
N ASP A 188 18.37 -12.69 -8.70
CA ASP A 188 19.11 -13.83 -8.16
C ASP A 188 20.55 -13.49 -7.78
N THR A 189 21.23 -12.66 -8.58
CA THR A 189 22.56 -12.14 -8.24
C THR A 189 22.57 -11.41 -6.88
N ILE A 190 21.58 -10.54 -6.64
CA ILE A 190 21.41 -9.90 -5.32
C ILE A 190 21.09 -10.93 -4.24
N ALA A 191 20.22 -11.91 -4.49
CA ALA A 191 19.87 -12.96 -3.52
C ALA A 191 21.10 -13.76 -3.04
N GLN A 192 22.01 -14.06 -3.97
CA GLN A 192 23.28 -14.73 -3.72
C GLN A 192 24.30 -13.86 -2.95
N GLY A 193 23.99 -12.59 -2.71
CA GLY A 193 24.87 -11.66 -2.00
C GLY A 193 25.95 -11.03 -2.89
N GLN A 194 25.75 -11.05 -4.21
CA GLN A 194 26.66 -10.47 -5.18
C GLN A 194 26.16 -9.10 -5.65
N ALA A 195 27.07 -8.22 -6.05
CA ALA A 195 26.72 -6.99 -6.73
C ALA A 195 26.42 -7.27 -8.21
N LEU A 196 25.53 -6.49 -8.82
CA LEU A 196 25.24 -6.61 -10.25
C LEU A 196 26.49 -6.33 -11.08
N SER A 197 26.74 -7.16 -12.07
CA SER A 197 27.75 -6.91 -13.10
C SER A 197 27.43 -5.66 -13.91
N LYS A 198 28.44 -5.09 -14.60
CA LYS A 198 28.24 -3.95 -15.50
C LYS A 198 27.19 -4.23 -16.57
N GLY A 199 27.17 -5.44 -17.13
CA GLY A 199 26.19 -5.85 -18.14
C GLY A 199 24.77 -5.89 -17.60
N GLN A 200 24.55 -6.50 -16.43
CA GLN A 200 23.25 -6.50 -15.75
C GLN A 200 22.79 -5.07 -15.43
N LEU A 201 23.67 -4.22 -14.91
CA LEU A 201 23.33 -2.84 -14.57
C LEU A 201 22.97 -2.03 -15.83
N THR A 202 23.67 -2.22 -16.94
CA THR A 202 23.32 -1.60 -18.23
C THR A 202 21.94 -2.03 -18.69
N TYR A 203 21.64 -3.33 -18.65
CA TYR A 203 20.32 -3.84 -19.02
C TYR A 203 19.21 -3.27 -18.12
N VAL A 204 19.41 -3.29 -16.79
CA VAL A 204 18.48 -2.73 -15.81
C VAL A 204 18.21 -1.25 -16.08
N LYS A 205 19.24 -0.46 -16.40
CA LYS A 205 19.08 0.98 -16.72
C LYS A 205 18.30 1.22 -18.01
N LEU A 206 18.59 0.44 -19.07
CA LEU A 206 17.86 0.54 -20.33
C LEU A 206 16.38 0.16 -20.14
N LYS A 207 16.12 -0.95 -19.45
CA LYS A 207 14.76 -1.42 -19.17
C LYS A 207 14.00 -0.46 -18.25
N TYR A 208 14.68 0.17 -17.29
CA TYR A 208 14.10 1.25 -16.49
C TYR A 208 13.65 2.43 -17.37
N ASN A 209 14.48 2.89 -18.31
CA ASN A 209 14.11 4.03 -19.18
C ASN A 209 12.87 3.71 -20.03
N GLU A 210 12.82 2.50 -20.59
CA GLU A 210 11.67 1.98 -21.35
C GLU A 210 10.39 1.99 -20.51
N LEU A 211 10.40 1.26 -19.39
CA LEU A 211 9.21 1.09 -18.55
C LEU A 211 8.79 2.38 -17.84
N SER A 212 9.75 3.25 -17.48
CA SER A 212 9.45 4.57 -16.89
C SER A 212 8.74 5.47 -17.90
N ARG A 213 9.07 5.37 -19.19
CA ARG A 213 8.39 6.14 -20.23
C ARG A 213 7.01 5.61 -20.54
N GLU A 214 6.84 4.29 -20.57
CA GLU A 214 5.49 3.69 -20.66
C GLU A 214 4.61 4.15 -19.50
N ASP A 215 5.15 4.18 -18.27
CA ASP A 215 4.46 4.68 -17.09
C ASP A 215 4.06 6.16 -17.22
N GLU A 216 4.97 7.02 -17.67
CA GLU A 216 4.70 8.44 -17.89
C GLU A 216 3.59 8.68 -18.94
N LEU A 217 3.50 7.83 -19.96
CA LEU A 217 2.51 7.94 -21.04
C LEU A 217 1.14 7.35 -20.67
N PHE A 218 1.13 6.25 -19.92
CA PHE A 218 -0.06 5.39 -19.84
C PHE A 218 -0.61 5.16 -18.43
N SER A 219 0.11 5.51 -17.36
CA SER A 219 -0.32 5.21 -15.98
C SER A 219 -1.63 5.87 -15.56
N SER A 220 -1.95 7.04 -16.13
CA SER A 220 -3.20 7.75 -15.88
C SER A 220 -4.38 7.25 -16.72
N LEU A 221 -4.16 6.35 -17.69
CA LEU A 221 -5.25 5.82 -18.51
C LEU A 221 -6.14 4.87 -17.69
N HIS A 222 -7.44 4.93 -17.98
CA HIS A 222 -8.47 4.04 -17.39
C HIS A 222 -8.53 4.05 -15.85
N MET A 223 -8.09 5.13 -15.19
CA MET A 223 -8.23 5.26 -13.75
C MET A 223 -9.70 5.44 -13.33
N ASN A 224 -10.10 4.73 -12.27
CA ASN A 224 -11.39 4.96 -11.64
C ASN A 224 -11.38 6.27 -10.84
N LEU A 225 -11.95 7.32 -11.41
CA LEU A 225 -12.08 8.62 -10.75
C LEU A 225 -13.14 8.55 -9.65
N ARG A 226 -12.69 8.50 -8.40
CA ARG A 226 -13.57 8.47 -7.22
C ARG A 226 -13.96 9.85 -6.70
N THR A 227 -13.74 10.90 -7.49
CA THR A 227 -13.99 12.31 -7.12
C THR A 227 -15.45 12.58 -6.82
N GLN A 228 -16.39 12.02 -7.60
CA GLN A 228 -17.83 12.14 -7.32
C GLN A 228 -18.23 11.47 -6.01
N LYS A 229 -17.66 10.29 -5.70
CA LYS A 229 -17.89 9.59 -4.42
C LYS A 229 -17.39 10.43 -3.25
N LEU A 230 -16.20 11.03 -3.38
CA LEU A 230 -15.64 11.95 -2.40
C LEU A 230 -16.54 13.18 -2.20
N ALA A 231 -16.98 13.82 -3.28
CA ALA A 231 -17.84 15.00 -3.22
C ALA A 231 -19.19 14.69 -2.54
N LYS A 232 -19.82 13.54 -2.85
CA LYS A 232 -21.06 13.09 -2.21
C LYS A 232 -20.86 12.80 -0.72
N ALA A 233 -19.71 12.26 -0.33
CA ALA A 233 -19.37 12.03 1.07
C ALA A 233 -19.15 13.36 1.82
N ALA A 234 -18.42 14.31 1.24
CA ALA A 234 -18.14 15.61 1.84
C ALA A 234 -19.39 16.48 2.04
N LYS A 235 -20.40 16.34 1.16
CA LYS A 235 -21.69 17.03 1.29
C LYS A 235 -22.49 16.63 2.54
N GLN A 236 -22.23 15.45 3.12
CA GLN A 236 -22.90 15.00 4.34
C GLN A 236 -22.31 15.62 5.62
N LEU A 237 -21.10 16.20 5.53
CA LEU A 237 -20.41 16.74 6.69
C LEU A 237 -20.85 18.18 7.00
N PRO A 238 -20.86 18.59 8.29
CA PRO A 238 -21.08 19.98 8.68
C PRO A 238 -19.98 20.89 8.11
N ALA A 239 -20.28 22.19 7.97
CA ALA A 239 -19.32 23.17 7.47
C ALA A 239 -18.10 23.30 8.38
N GLU A 240 -18.32 23.31 9.69
CA GLU A 240 -17.27 23.40 10.71
C GLU A 240 -16.85 22.02 11.22
N TYR A 241 -15.58 21.90 11.60
CA TYR A 241 -15.03 20.68 12.18
C TYR A 241 -15.28 20.69 13.69
N SER A 242 -16.13 19.78 14.17
CA SER A 242 -16.32 19.49 15.59
C SER A 242 -16.35 17.97 15.78
N VAL A 243 -15.47 17.45 16.64
CA VAL A 243 -15.39 16.00 16.90
C VAL A 243 -16.70 15.48 17.46
N GLU A 244 -17.35 16.22 18.36
CA GLU A 244 -18.63 15.86 18.97
C GLU A 244 -19.74 15.76 17.92
N HIS A 245 -19.90 16.79 17.08
CA HIS A 245 -20.90 16.79 16.01
C HIS A 245 -20.65 15.68 14.99
N LEU A 246 -19.37 15.45 14.66
CA LEU A 246 -18.96 14.39 13.75
C LEU A 246 -19.22 13.00 14.34
N ASP A 247 -18.98 12.78 15.63
CA ASP A 247 -19.23 11.47 16.27
C ASP A 247 -20.73 11.16 16.33
N LYS A 248 -21.55 12.16 16.66
CA LYS A 248 -23.02 12.03 16.58
C LYS A 248 -23.49 11.68 15.18
N LEU A 249 -23.03 12.39 14.16
CA LEU A 249 -23.35 12.09 12.76
C LEU A 249 -22.84 10.69 12.35
N ALA A 250 -21.66 10.28 12.83
CA ALA A 250 -21.09 8.97 12.53
C ALA A 250 -21.95 7.85 13.12
N MET A 251 -22.48 8.03 14.35
CA MET A 251 -23.45 7.11 14.93
C MET A 251 -24.73 7.04 14.11
N GLU A 252 -25.35 8.18 13.77
CA GLU A 252 -26.61 8.22 13.02
C GLU A 252 -26.49 7.56 11.64
N ILE A 253 -25.39 7.83 10.92
CA ILE A 253 -25.15 7.21 9.61
C ILE A 253 -24.83 5.71 9.76
N GLY A 254 -24.05 5.34 10.77
CA GLY A 254 -23.72 3.96 11.06
C GLY A 254 -24.97 3.12 11.35
N GLU A 255 -25.84 3.62 12.22
CA GLU A 255 -27.12 2.99 12.58
C GLU A 255 -27.99 2.77 11.34
N LYS A 256 -28.20 3.81 10.54
CA LYS A 256 -29.01 3.74 9.32
C LYS A 256 -28.46 2.77 8.26
N LYS A 257 -27.16 2.46 8.29
CA LYS A 257 -26.49 1.63 7.28
C LYS A 257 -26.16 0.22 7.76
N THR A 258 -26.59 -0.17 8.97
CA THR A 258 -26.26 -1.48 9.58
C THR A 258 -27.49 -2.16 10.19
N GLY A 259 -28.69 -1.81 9.73
CA GLY A 259 -29.95 -2.23 10.33
C GLY A 259 -30.43 -3.63 9.93
N ASN A 260 -29.84 -4.28 8.93
CA ASN A 260 -30.38 -5.52 8.35
C ASN A 260 -29.69 -6.82 8.78
N ASN A 261 -28.77 -6.75 9.74
CA ASN A 261 -27.99 -7.91 10.19
C ASN A 261 -27.55 -7.78 11.66
N PRO A 262 -27.30 -8.90 12.36
CA PRO A 262 -27.02 -8.90 13.79
C PRO A 262 -25.58 -8.49 14.17
N PHE A 263 -24.70 -8.27 13.17
CA PHE A 263 -23.26 -8.06 13.38
C PHE A 263 -22.82 -6.59 13.21
N ARG A 264 -23.79 -5.68 12.99
CA ARG A 264 -23.56 -4.26 12.66
C ARG A 264 -22.61 -4.07 11.47
N ILE A 265 -22.64 -5.00 10.52
CA ILE A 265 -21.90 -4.89 9.26
C ILE A 265 -22.73 -4.02 8.31
N SER A 266 -22.09 -3.23 7.44
CA SER A 266 -22.86 -2.41 6.50
C SER A 266 -23.83 -3.26 5.67
N ASP A 267 -25.07 -2.80 5.53
CA ASP A 267 -26.14 -3.51 4.83
C ASP A 267 -25.73 -3.88 3.40
N ARG A 268 -24.96 -3.00 2.75
CA ARG A 268 -24.39 -3.23 1.42
C ARG A 268 -23.39 -4.39 1.42
N PHE A 269 -22.47 -4.43 2.37
CA PHE A 269 -21.48 -5.51 2.45
C PHE A 269 -22.17 -6.82 2.83
N TRP A 270 -23.06 -6.78 3.82
CA TRP A 270 -23.86 -7.92 4.25
C TRP A 270 -24.60 -8.57 3.09
N ASN A 271 -25.43 -7.81 2.38
CA ASN A 271 -26.22 -8.31 1.26
C ASN A 271 -25.36 -8.85 0.12
N LYS A 272 -24.20 -8.24 -0.15
CA LYS A 272 -23.34 -8.62 -1.28
C LYS A 272 -22.41 -9.80 -0.97
N ARG A 273 -22.00 -9.98 0.28
CA ARG A 273 -20.86 -10.85 0.63
C ARG A 273 -21.15 -11.91 1.69
N LEU A 274 -22.17 -11.71 2.54
CA LEU A 274 -22.36 -12.53 3.74
C LEU A 274 -23.77 -13.13 3.87
N LYS A 275 -24.82 -12.44 3.41
CA LYS A 275 -26.22 -12.82 3.67
C LYS A 275 -26.52 -14.27 3.29
N ASP A 276 -25.99 -14.74 2.17
CA ASP A 276 -26.32 -16.06 1.62
C ASP A 276 -25.48 -17.20 2.24
N ASN A 277 -24.35 -16.90 2.88
CA ASN A 277 -23.39 -17.91 3.35
C ASN A 277 -22.94 -17.75 4.80
N TYR A 278 -23.35 -16.70 5.54
CA TYR A 278 -22.83 -16.44 6.89
C TYR A 278 -23.06 -17.61 7.86
N ARG A 279 -24.14 -18.39 7.71
CA ARG A 279 -24.39 -19.59 8.52
C ARG A 279 -23.24 -20.60 8.44
N GLN A 280 -22.64 -20.74 7.27
CA GLN A 280 -21.49 -21.63 7.04
C GLN A 280 -20.17 -21.08 7.60
N LEU A 281 -20.13 -19.80 7.97
CA LEU A 281 -18.96 -19.11 8.50
C LEU A 281 -18.83 -19.21 10.03
N LYS A 282 -19.86 -19.70 10.72
CA LYS A 282 -19.83 -19.91 12.18
C LYS A 282 -18.65 -20.83 12.55
N GLY A 283 -17.78 -20.37 13.45
CA GLY A 283 -16.61 -21.14 13.91
C GLY A 283 -15.49 -21.38 12.89
N ARG A 284 -15.60 -20.89 11.64
CA ARG A 284 -14.61 -21.17 10.57
C ARG A 284 -13.23 -20.57 10.85
N GLN A 285 -13.13 -19.57 11.70
CA GLN A 285 -11.89 -18.87 12.02
C GLN A 285 -11.27 -19.33 13.35
N ALA A 286 -11.84 -20.35 14.01
CA ALA A 286 -11.35 -20.87 15.30
C ALA A 286 -9.88 -21.33 15.29
N LYS A 287 -9.37 -21.73 14.12
CA LYS A 287 -7.98 -22.20 13.93
C LYS A 287 -7.08 -21.16 13.24
N PHE A 288 -7.57 -19.94 13.01
CA PHE A 288 -6.74 -18.90 12.41
C PHE A 288 -5.66 -18.46 13.39
N ASN A 289 -4.47 -18.20 12.87
CA ASN A 289 -3.32 -17.77 13.65
C ASN A 289 -2.50 -16.78 12.83
N TYR A 290 -2.26 -15.58 13.40
CA TYR A 290 -1.49 -14.50 12.79
C TYR A 290 -0.12 -14.27 13.44
N LEU A 291 0.28 -15.15 14.36
CA LEU A 291 1.54 -15.03 15.10
C LEU A 291 2.74 -15.57 14.33
N ALA A 292 2.52 -16.51 13.41
CA ALA A 292 3.56 -17.14 12.60
C ALA A 292 3.38 -16.81 11.12
N SER A 293 4.24 -15.95 10.56
CA SER A 293 4.11 -15.50 9.17
C SER A 293 5.42 -14.99 8.56
N PRO A 294 5.68 -15.26 7.25
CA PRO A 294 6.69 -14.54 6.48
C PRO A 294 6.44 -13.02 6.41
N GLU A 295 5.19 -12.58 6.58
CA GLU A 295 4.80 -11.16 6.49
C GLU A 295 5.50 -10.29 7.54
N TYR A 296 5.94 -10.85 8.68
CA TYR A 296 6.75 -10.11 9.65
C TYR A 296 8.09 -9.64 9.08
N SER A 297 8.71 -10.45 8.22
CA SER A 297 9.96 -10.08 7.55
C SER A 297 9.72 -9.28 6.27
N ASP A 298 8.61 -9.51 5.57
CA ASP A 298 8.20 -8.63 4.48
C ASP A 298 7.88 -7.22 5.02
N PHE A 299 7.31 -7.11 6.23
CA PHE A 299 7.11 -5.84 6.94
C PHE A 299 8.42 -5.17 7.34
N GLU A 300 9.42 -5.96 7.75
CA GLU A 300 10.75 -5.45 8.05
C GLU A 300 11.43 -4.79 6.82
N LEU A 301 11.11 -5.22 5.59
CA LEU A 301 11.59 -4.53 4.39
C LEU A 301 11.08 -3.08 4.33
N VAL A 302 9.81 -2.87 4.70
CA VAL A 302 9.18 -1.54 4.73
C VAL A 302 9.79 -0.69 5.84
N LEU A 303 9.97 -1.24 7.04
CA LEU A 303 10.61 -0.54 8.16
C LEU A 303 12.05 -0.13 7.82
N ASN A 304 12.83 -1.04 7.26
CA ASN A 304 14.21 -0.74 6.87
C ASN A 304 14.25 0.37 5.80
N GLN A 305 13.34 0.37 4.82
CA GLN A 305 13.30 1.43 3.82
C GLN A 305 12.91 2.79 4.43
N PHE A 306 11.89 2.84 5.30
CA PHE A 306 11.55 4.07 6.02
C PHE A 306 12.71 4.60 6.88
N ALA A 307 13.50 3.71 7.47
CA ALA A 307 14.68 4.12 8.22
C ALA A 307 15.78 4.71 7.34
N LEU A 308 16.03 4.12 6.16
CA LEU A 308 16.99 4.65 5.17
C LEU A 308 16.57 6.05 4.68
N ASP A 309 15.27 6.22 4.41
CA ASP A 309 14.73 7.48 3.90
C ASP A 309 14.47 8.51 5.00
N LYS A 310 14.62 8.12 6.28
CA LYS A 310 14.30 8.94 7.46
C LYS A 310 12.85 9.45 7.43
N THR A 311 11.94 8.62 6.94
CA THR A 311 10.50 8.90 6.88
C THR A 311 9.91 8.85 8.29
N ASP A 312 9.12 9.85 8.66
CA ASP A 312 8.35 9.86 9.89
C ASP A 312 7.01 9.16 9.65
N VAL A 313 6.76 8.04 10.33
CA VAL A 313 5.63 7.15 9.98
C VAL A 313 4.67 7.03 11.14
N LEU A 314 3.39 7.28 10.89
CA LEU A 314 2.29 6.94 11.80
C LEU A 314 1.72 5.58 11.42
N PHE A 315 1.96 4.57 12.26
CA PHE A 315 1.39 3.24 12.09
C PHE A 315 -0.01 3.16 12.66
N VAL A 316 -0.90 2.43 11.99
CA VAL A 316 -2.29 2.22 12.43
C VAL A 316 -2.56 0.72 12.54
N ILE A 317 -2.98 0.27 13.72
CA ILE A 317 -3.38 -1.12 13.96
C ILE A 317 -4.90 -1.14 14.15
N PRO A 318 -5.69 -1.54 13.13
CA PRO A 318 -7.15 -1.57 13.22
C PRO A 318 -7.63 -2.80 14.02
N PRO A 319 -8.81 -2.73 14.65
CA PRO A 319 -9.43 -3.90 15.27
C PRO A 319 -10.10 -4.81 14.23
N VAL A 320 -10.63 -5.93 14.72
CA VAL A 320 -11.63 -6.74 14.00
C VAL A 320 -12.99 -6.51 14.65
N ASN A 321 -14.08 -6.51 13.87
CA ASN A 321 -15.43 -6.40 14.43
C ASN A 321 -15.66 -7.53 15.47
N ARG A 322 -15.90 -7.15 16.72
CA ARG A 322 -15.98 -8.09 17.86
C ARG A 322 -17.13 -9.07 17.73
N GLN A 323 -18.31 -8.63 17.27
CA GLN A 323 -19.46 -9.51 17.06
C GLN A 323 -19.16 -10.54 15.97
N TRP A 324 -18.47 -10.11 14.91
CA TRP A 324 -18.04 -11.01 13.85
C TRP A 324 -16.99 -12.02 14.32
N SER A 325 -15.95 -11.57 15.04
CA SER A 325 -14.93 -12.47 15.60
C SER A 325 -15.53 -13.52 16.53
N GLN A 326 -16.47 -13.15 17.39
CA GLN A 326 -17.17 -14.10 18.27
C GLN A 326 -17.96 -15.14 17.48
N TYR A 327 -18.62 -14.71 16.41
CA TYR A 327 -19.41 -15.60 15.55
C TYR A 327 -18.55 -16.58 14.74
N THR A 328 -17.45 -16.09 14.16
CA THR A 328 -16.54 -16.92 13.36
C THR A 328 -15.54 -17.71 14.22
N GLY A 329 -15.42 -17.40 15.51
CA GLY A 329 -14.46 -18.02 16.42
C GLY A 329 -13.04 -17.44 16.35
N LEU A 330 -12.82 -16.30 15.70
CA LEU A 330 -11.50 -15.67 15.65
C LEU A 330 -11.04 -15.26 17.05
N SER A 331 -9.90 -15.79 17.48
CA SER A 331 -9.39 -15.61 18.85
C SER A 331 -8.94 -14.17 19.11
N LEU A 332 -9.65 -13.48 20.02
CA LEU A 332 -9.26 -12.15 20.50
C LEU A 332 -7.93 -12.18 21.27
N LYS A 333 -7.61 -13.30 21.95
CA LYS A 333 -6.31 -13.50 22.61
C LYS A 333 -5.18 -13.53 21.57
N MET A 334 -5.38 -14.26 20.47
CA MET A 334 -4.39 -14.33 19.39
C MET A 334 -4.20 -12.96 18.72
N LEU A 335 -5.28 -12.19 18.52
CA LEU A 335 -5.18 -10.82 18.02
C LEU A 335 -4.35 -9.93 18.96
N ALA A 336 -4.62 -9.97 20.27
CA ALA A 336 -3.84 -9.20 21.24
C ALA A 336 -2.34 -9.58 21.25
N GLN A 337 -2.03 -10.88 21.13
CA GLN A 337 -0.64 -11.36 20.98
C GLN A 337 0.00 -10.86 19.67
N PHE A 338 -0.76 -10.83 18.57
CA PHE A 338 -0.33 -10.25 17.30
C PHE A 338 -0.02 -8.75 17.47
N ASP A 339 -0.90 -8.00 18.11
CA ASP A 339 -0.74 -6.55 18.32
C ASP A 339 0.52 -6.26 19.14
N ASN A 340 0.75 -7.01 20.22
CA ASN A 340 1.96 -6.89 21.03
C ASN A 340 3.22 -7.22 20.22
N LYS A 341 3.20 -8.29 19.42
CA LYS A 341 4.33 -8.69 18.57
C LYS A 341 4.69 -7.61 17.54
N ILE A 342 3.70 -7.01 16.86
CA ILE A 342 3.93 -5.92 15.91
C ILE A 342 4.43 -4.66 16.61
N LYS A 343 3.84 -4.27 17.74
CA LYS A 343 4.31 -3.12 18.52
C LYS A 343 5.74 -3.32 18.99
N TYR A 344 6.12 -4.53 19.40
CA TYR A 344 7.50 -4.85 19.77
C TYR A 344 8.46 -4.63 18.59
N GLN A 345 8.14 -5.16 17.39
CA GLN A 345 8.97 -4.97 16.19
C GLN A 345 9.12 -3.49 15.81
N LEU A 346 8.07 -2.70 15.99
CA LEU A 346 8.10 -1.25 15.75
C LEU A 346 8.93 -0.49 16.80
N GLN A 347 8.54 -0.60 18.07
CA GLN A 347 9.08 0.22 19.16
C GLN A 347 10.53 -0.12 19.46
N SER A 348 10.92 -1.40 19.39
CA SER A 348 12.32 -1.81 19.59
C SER A 348 13.29 -1.23 18.53
N GLN A 349 12.75 -0.72 17.41
CA GLN A 349 13.51 -0.10 16.32
C GLN A 349 13.32 1.42 16.24
N GLY A 350 12.59 2.03 17.18
CA GLY A 350 12.36 3.47 17.27
C GLY A 350 11.07 3.98 16.60
N PHE A 351 10.24 3.10 16.04
CA PHE A 351 8.94 3.48 15.46
C PHE A 351 7.87 3.62 16.54
N ASN A 352 7.80 4.79 17.16
CA ASN A 352 6.95 5.04 18.34
C ASN A 352 5.59 5.69 18.02
N ASN A 353 5.41 6.19 16.79
CA ASN A 353 4.16 6.81 16.34
C ASN A 353 3.16 5.71 15.96
N ILE A 354 2.43 5.17 16.94
CA ILE A 354 1.49 4.05 16.75
C ILE A 354 0.10 4.44 17.24
N VAL A 355 -0.89 4.33 16.36
CA VAL A 355 -2.32 4.40 16.68
C VAL A 355 -2.84 2.97 16.82
N ASP A 356 -2.86 2.49 18.06
CA ASP A 356 -3.41 1.17 18.40
C ASP A 356 -4.92 1.27 18.62
N LEU A 357 -5.71 0.80 17.64
CA LEU A 357 -7.17 0.73 17.70
C LEU A 357 -7.65 -0.73 17.91
N SER A 358 -6.75 -1.68 18.15
CA SER A 358 -7.03 -3.13 18.16
C SER A 358 -8.12 -3.55 19.15
N LYS A 359 -8.31 -2.77 20.23
CA LYS A 359 -9.30 -3.03 21.29
C LYS A 359 -10.68 -2.41 21.01
N ASP A 360 -10.81 -1.57 19.98
CA ASP A 360 -12.02 -0.79 19.71
C ASP A 360 -13.06 -1.55 18.85
N GLY A 361 -12.81 -2.82 18.52
CA GLY A 361 -13.67 -3.62 17.65
C GLY A 361 -15.09 -3.87 18.17
N GLY A 362 -15.35 -3.60 19.45
CA GLY A 362 -16.67 -3.67 20.08
C GLY A 362 -17.43 -2.34 20.07
N GLU A 363 -16.77 -1.24 19.72
CA GLU A 363 -17.39 0.09 19.68
C GLU A 363 -18.44 0.16 18.56
N LYS A 364 -19.62 0.70 18.89
CA LYS A 364 -20.73 0.79 17.92
C LYS A 364 -20.28 1.60 16.70
N TYR A 365 -20.50 1.05 15.50
CA TYR A 365 -20.20 1.70 14.22
C TYR A 365 -18.74 2.12 14.01
N PHE A 366 -17.81 1.49 14.75
CA PHE A 366 -16.38 1.68 14.57
C PHE A 366 -15.86 0.98 13.31
N MET A 367 -16.45 -0.17 13.00
CA MET A 367 -16.13 -0.99 11.82
C MET A 367 -17.22 -0.84 10.76
N GLN A 368 -16.84 -0.70 9.50
CA GLN A 368 -17.77 -0.69 8.37
C GLN A 368 -18.23 -2.10 8.00
N ASP A 369 -17.33 -3.06 8.16
CA ASP A 369 -17.56 -4.47 7.87
C ASP A 369 -16.81 -5.35 8.88
N THR A 370 -16.34 -6.52 8.46
CA THR A 370 -15.71 -7.50 9.34
C THR A 370 -14.34 -7.05 9.85
N ILE A 371 -13.57 -6.31 9.03
CA ILE A 371 -12.15 -6.02 9.28
C ILE A 371 -11.73 -4.58 8.95
N HIS A 372 -12.57 -3.79 8.29
CA HIS A 372 -12.20 -2.42 7.92
C HIS A 372 -12.89 -1.38 8.81
N LEU A 373 -12.12 -0.33 9.16
CA LEU A 373 -12.64 0.87 9.80
C LEU A 373 -13.79 1.49 9.00
N GLY A 374 -14.74 2.07 9.72
CA GLY A 374 -15.83 2.86 9.16
C GLY A 374 -16.17 4.01 10.09
N TRP A 375 -16.94 4.98 9.62
CA TRP A 375 -17.60 6.01 10.43
C TRP A 375 -16.80 6.48 11.66
N ARG A 376 -17.11 5.97 12.85
CA ARG A 376 -16.47 6.35 14.11
C ARG A 376 -15.02 5.91 14.20
N GLY A 377 -14.66 4.77 13.62
CA GLY A 377 -13.27 4.31 13.52
C GLY A 377 -12.41 5.23 12.66
N TRP A 378 -12.95 5.75 11.54
CA TRP A 378 -12.24 6.76 10.76
C TRP A 378 -12.11 8.09 11.51
N LEU A 379 -13.16 8.53 12.21
CA LEU A 379 -13.11 9.74 13.02
C LEU A 379 -12.14 9.61 14.19
N LYS A 380 -12.06 8.43 14.82
CA LYS A 380 -11.08 8.14 15.87
C LYS A 380 -9.66 8.21 15.31
N LEU A 381 -9.41 7.59 14.16
CA LEU A 381 -8.12 7.66 13.48
C LEU A 381 -7.75 9.11 13.11
N ASP A 382 -8.72 9.90 12.64
CA ASP A 382 -8.52 11.29 12.26
C ASP A 382 -7.95 12.15 13.40
N GLN A 383 -8.37 11.89 14.63
CA GLN A 383 -7.90 12.61 15.83
C GLN A 383 -6.40 12.39 16.09
N ALA A 384 -5.82 11.28 15.62
CA ALA A 384 -4.38 11.02 15.69
C ALA A 384 -3.64 11.48 14.41
N VAL A 385 -4.21 11.18 13.24
CA VAL A 385 -3.61 11.50 11.93
C VAL A 385 -3.49 13.00 11.71
N LYS A 386 -4.53 13.78 12.02
CA LYS A 386 -4.54 15.24 11.80
C LYS A 386 -3.38 15.92 12.54
N PRO A 387 -3.24 15.82 13.88
CA PRO A 387 -2.13 16.46 14.57
C PRO A 387 -0.77 15.87 14.17
N PHE A 388 -0.68 14.58 13.88
CA PHE A 388 0.56 13.99 13.37
C PHE A 388 1.02 14.72 12.10
N LEU A 389 0.13 14.90 11.13
CA LEU A 389 0.46 15.52 9.84
C LEU A 389 0.64 17.04 9.93
N THR A 390 -0.14 17.75 10.74
CA THR A 390 -0.12 19.22 10.76
C THR A 390 0.81 19.84 11.80
N LYS A 391 1.20 19.13 12.86
CA LYS A 391 2.12 19.64 13.88
C LYS A 391 3.56 19.21 13.59
N LYS A 392 4.53 19.97 14.09
CA LYS A 392 5.94 19.56 14.05
C LYS A 392 6.12 18.29 14.87
N GLN A 393 6.84 17.31 14.33
CA GLN A 393 7.21 16.07 14.99
C GLN A 393 8.70 16.10 15.35
N PRO A 394 9.13 15.37 16.39
CA PRO A 394 10.54 15.12 16.60
C PRO A 394 11.12 14.39 15.38
N ALA A 395 12.39 14.67 15.04
CA ALA A 395 13.04 13.94 13.97
C ALA A 395 13.14 12.44 14.35
N PRO A 396 12.78 11.52 13.45
CA PRO A 396 12.84 10.10 13.77
C PRO A 396 14.30 9.63 13.93
N SER A 397 14.51 8.73 14.87
CA SER A 397 15.78 8.02 15.05
C SER A 397 15.48 6.53 15.11
N TYR A 398 15.90 5.81 14.07
CA TYR A 398 15.61 4.40 13.92
C TYR A 398 16.88 3.57 14.04
N ARG A 399 16.75 2.40 14.67
CA ARG A 399 17.81 1.39 14.75
C ARG A 399 17.25 0.07 14.25
N ILE A 400 17.47 -0.20 12.97
CA ILE A 400 17.03 -1.43 12.33
C ILE A 400 17.80 -2.63 12.89
N ASN A 401 17.10 -3.75 13.06
CA ASN A 401 17.64 -5.01 13.56
C ASN A 401 17.32 -6.16 12.59
N ASP A 402 18.38 -6.67 11.94
CA ASP A 402 18.29 -7.78 10.98
C ASP A 402 17.68 -9.06 11.56
N TYR A 403 17.60 -9.19 12.89
CA TYR A 403 16.86 -10.28 13.55
C TYR A 403 15.42 -10.43 13.04
N PHE A 404 14.77 -9.33 12.67
CA PHE A 404 13.39 -9.35 12.18
C PHE A 404 13.23 -9.95 10.77
N TYR A 405 14.33 -10.18 10.04
CA TYR A 405 14.32 -10.99 8.81
C TYR A 405 14.42 -12.50 9.07
N SER A 406 14.66 -12.93 10.31
CA SER A 406 14.90 -14.34 10.64
C SER A 406 13.61 -15.17 10.67
N GLN A 407 13.73 -16.45 10.31
CA GLN A 407 12.65 -17.42 10.52
C GLN A 407 12.28 -17.57 12.00
N LYS A 408 13.22 -17.31 12.92
CA LYS A 408 12.94 -17.32 14.36
C LYS A 408 11.92 -16.25 14.71
N TRP A 409 12.10 -15.00 14.25
CA TRP A 409 11.11 -13.95 14.45
C TRP A 409 9.77 -14.27 13.77
N GLN A 410 9.81 -14.72 12.51
CA GLN A 410 8.60 -15.08 11.75
C GLN A 410 7.75 -16.12 12.48
N ASN A 411 8.37 -17.11 13.13
CA ASN A 411 7.69 -18.23 13.80
C ASN A 411 7.54 -18.08 15.33
N LEU A 412 8.07 -17.00 15.92
CA LEU A 412 8.02 -16.78 17.36
C LEU A 412 6.55 -16.65 17.82
N GLN A 413 6.16 -17.52 18.74
CA GLN A 413 4.83 -17.59 19.34
C GLN A 413 5.00 -17.60 20.86
N GLY A 414 4.18 -16.84 21.57
CA GLY A 414 4.28 -16.68 23.02
C GLY A 414 3.55 -15.43 23.50
N ASP A 415 3.60 -15.19 24.80
CA ASP A 415 3.11 -13.96 25.41
C ASP A 415 4.21 -12.89 25.31
N TYR A 416 3.87 -11.76 24.67
CA TYR A 416 4.74 -10.60 24.41
C TYR A 416 4.29 -9.40 25.24
#